data_AF-A0A944KP90-F1
#
_entry.id   AF-A0A944KP90-F1
#
_cell.length_a   1.000
_cell.length_b   1.000
_cell.length_c   1.000
_cell.angle_alpha   90.00
_cell.angle_beta   90.00
_cell.angle_gamma   90.00
#
_symmetry.space_group_name_H-M   'P 1'
#
loop_
_entity.id
_entity.type
_entity.pdbx_description
1 polymer ?
#
loop_
_entity_poly.entity_id
_entity_poly.type
_entity_poly.pdbx_seq_one_letter_code
_entity_poly.pdbx_strand_id
1 'polypeptide(L)'
;MATTYERGSGQFVAERVRPVEGSEEAQRYEALAEDRASGWRRVADAPAEPEEEHAGPLERPVKSASKADWKAYVISQGMDDEVADKATRDELAALYVDGGES
;
A
#
# COMPACT_ATOMS: atom_id res chain seq x y z
N MET A 1 -20.78 7.10 6.05
CA MET A 1 -19.50 6.67 5.43
C MET A 1 -19.35 7.54 4.19
N ALA A 2 -18.23 8.22 3.95
CA ALA A 2 -18.15 9.07 2.77
C ALA A 2 -18.31 8.20 1.51
N THR A 3 -19.09 8.65 0.53
CA THR A 3 -19.22 7.97 -0.77
C THR A 3 -18.47 8.79 -1.80
N THR A 4 -17.50 8.17 -2.46
CA THR A 4 -16.72 8.80 -3.52
C THR A 4 -17.29 8.37 -4.88
N TYR A 5 -17.43 9.30 -5.81
CA TYR A 5 -17.81 9.01 -7.18
C TYR A 5 -16.63 9.32 -8.09
N GLU A 6 -16.34 8.39 -8.99
CA GLU A 6 -15.23 8.51 -9.94
C GLU A 6 -15.75 8.43 -11.36
N ARG A 7 -15.18 9.21 -12.26
CA ARG A 7 -15.42 9.12 -13.70
C ARG A 7 -14.14 8.70 -14.39
N GLY A 8 -14.23 7.70 -15.26
CA GLY A 8 -13.06 7.11 -15.88
C GLY A 8 -13.37 6.12 -16.98
N SER A 9 -12.32 5.62 -17.64
CA SER A 9 -12.41 4.55 -18.63
C SER A 9 -11.51 3.40 -18.20
N GLY A 10 -12.13 2.25 -17.94
CA GLY A 10 -11.44 1.08 -17.41
C GLY A 10 -10.76 1.35 -16.06
N GLN A 11 -9.43 1.30 -16.05
CA GLN A 11 -8.60 1.54 -14.87
C GLN A 11 -8.22 3.02 -14.66
N PHE A 12 -8.39 3.87 -15.67
CA PHE A 12 -8.00 5.28 -15.60
C PHE A 12 -9.12 6.13 -15.01
N VAL A 13 -8.82 6.87 -13.95
CA VAL A 13 -9.72 7.84 -13.32
C VAL A 13 -9.38 9.24 -13.85
N ALA A 14 -10.34 9.88 -14.50
CA ALA A 14 -10.22 11.25 -15.00
C ALA A 14 -10.68 12.28 -13.96
N GLU A 15 -11.72 11.93 -13.18
CA GLU A 15 -12.32 12.83 -12.20
C GLU A 15 -12.82 12.05 -10.98
N ARG A 16 -12.69 12.66 -9.80
CA ARG A 16 -13.13 12.08 -8.52
C ARG A 16 -13.82 13.17 -7.70
N VAL A 17 -15.02 12.89 -7.19
CA VAL A 17 -15.86 13.81 -6.42
C VAL A 17 -16.36 13.13 -5.16
N ARG A 18 -16.37 13.87 -4.05
CA ARG A 18 -16.90 13.43 -2.75
C ARG A 18 -18.06 14.34 -2.33
N PRO A 19 -19.29 14.08 -2.81
CA PRO A 19 -20.44 14.87 -2.42
C PRO A 19 -20.82 14.59 -0.96
N VAL A 20 -21.44 15.57 -0.31
CA VAL A 20 -21.97 15.42 1.05
C VAL A 20 -23.13 14.42 1.02
N GLU A 21 -23.10 13.43 1.92
CA GLU A 21 -24.14 12.40 2.03
C GLU A 21 -25.53 13.05 2.27
N GLY A 22 -26.53 12.60 1.52
CA GLY A 22 -27.89 13.15 1.57
C GLY A 22 -28.10 14.46 0.80
N SER A 23 -27.08 15.01 0.14
CA SER A 23 -27.24 16.20 -0.71
C SER A 23 -27.78 15.86 -2.11
N GLU A 24 -28.37 16.83 -2.80
CA GLU A 24 -28.82 16.68 -4.20
C GLU A 24 -27.68 16.25 -5.13
N GLU A 25 -26.47 16.75 -4.87
CA GLU A 25 -25.26 16.35 -5.60
C GLU A 25 -24.97 14.85 -5.47
N ALA A 26 -25.12 14.28 -4.26
CA ALA A 26 -24.91 12.85 -4.05
C ALA A 26 -25.92 12.00 -4.83
N GLN A 27 -27.20 12.42 -4.88
CA GLN A 27 -28.24 11.75 -5.67
C GLN A 27 -27.97 11.85 -7.16
N ARG A 28 -27.47 13.00 -7.63
CA ARG A 28 -27.08 13.19 -9.03
C ARG A 28 -25.94 12.26 -9.43
N TYR A 29 -24.90 12.16 -8.61
CA TYR A 29 -23.78 11.25 -8.88
C TYR A 29 -24.17 9.78 -8.73
N GLU A 30 -25.11 9.45 -7.84
CA GLU A 30 -25.67 8.10 -7.74
C GLU A 30 -26.38 7.70 -9.05
N ALA A 31 -27.26 8.54 -9.57
CA ALA A 31 -27.93 8.30 -10.85
C ALA A 31 -26.93 8.19 -12.03
N LEU A 32 -25.88 9.02 -12.03
CA LEU A 32 -24.81 8.94 -13.04
C LEU A 32 -24.00 7.64 -12.91
N ALA A 33 -23.81 7.13 -11.69
CA ALA A 33 -23.10 5.88 -11.46
C ALA A 33 -23.94 4.64 -11.82
N GLU A 34 -25.26 4.73 -11.79
CA GLU A 34 -26.15 3.69 -12.30
C GLU A 34 -26.14 3.63 -13.84
N ASP A 35 -25.96 4.77 -14.50
CA ASP A 35 -25.84 4.83 -15.95
C ASP A 35 -24.42 4.44 -16.44
N ARG A 36 -24.32 3.22 -16.99
CA ARG A 36 -23.05 2.70 -17.53
C ARG A 36 -22.46 3.52 -18.68
N ALA A 37 -23.28 4.32 -19.39
CA ALA A 37 -22.82 5.17 -20.48
C ALA A 37 -22.17 6.48 -19.97
N SER A 38 -22.51 6.94 -18.77
CA SER A 38 -22.00 8.16 -18.15
C SER A 38 -20.53 8.04 -17.71
N GLY A 39 -20.01 6.81 -17.59
CA GLY A 39 -18.63 6.54 -17.19
C GLY A 39 -18.34 6.86 -15.72
N TRP A 40 -19.37 7.17 -14.94
CA TRP A 40 -19.29 7.34 -13.50
C TRP A 40 -19.45 5.99 -12.80
N ARG A 41 -18.75 5.83 -11.67
CA ARG A 41 -18.87 4.68 -10.79
C ARG A 41 -18.84 5.12 -9.33
N ARG A 42 -19.66 4.47 -8.52
CA ARG A 42 -19.64 4.62 -7.07
C ARG A 42 -18.49 3.81 -6.50
N VAL A 43 -17.61 4.47 -5.78
CA VAL A 43 -16.55 3.86 -4.99
C VAL A 43 -16.87 4.15 -3.54
N ALA A 44 -17.24 3.10 -2.81
CA ALA A 44 -17.31 3.24 -1.36
C ALA A 44 -15.95 3.75 -0.90
N ASP A 45 -15.93 4.87 -0.17
CA ASP A 45 -14.72 5.28 0.52
C ASP A 45 -14.52 4.24 1.63
N ALA A 46 -13.96 3.09 1.25
CA ALA A 46 -13.27 2.26 2.21
C ALA A 46 -12.26 3.21 2.87
N PRO A 47 -12.17 3.24 4.21
CA PRO A 47 -11.07 3.94 4.85
C PRO A 47 -9.84 3.46 4.10
N ALA A 48 -9.07 4.38 3.49
CA ALA A 48 -7.93 4.03 2.67
C ALA A 48 -7.27 2.85 3.36
N GLU A 49 -7.47 1.64 2.80
CA GLU A 49 -6.63 0.53 3.16
C GLU A 49 -5.28 1.15 2.83
N PRO A 50 -4.43 1.37 3.85
CA PRO A 50 -3.19 2.09 3.63
C PRO A 50 -2.65 1.48 2.36
N GLU A 51 -2.39 2.31 1.34
CA GLU A 51 -1.67 1.85 0.15
C GLU A 51 -0.72 0.83 0.70
N GLU A 52 -0.94 -0.45 0.36
CA GLU A 52 0.06 -1.47 0.58
C GLU A 52 1.18 -0.89 -0.26
N GLU A 53 2.00 -0.05 0.39
CA GLU A 53 3.38 0.14 0.13
C GLU A 53 3.75 -1.27 -0.24
N HIS A 54 4.05 -1.45 -1.52
CA HIS A 54 4.54 -2.67 -2.05
C HIS A 54 5.86 -2.93 -1.30
N ALA A 55 5.77 -3.35 -0.04
CA ALA A 55 6.60 -4.32 0.59
C ALA A 55 6.28 -5.64 -0.15
N GLY A 56 6.53 -5.63 -1.46
CA GLY A 56 7.08 -6.81 -2.07
C GLY A 56 8.21 -7.26 -1.15
N PRO A 57 8.33 -8.57 -0.90
CA PRO A 57 9.23 -9.11 0.11
C PRO A 57 10.56 -8.36 -0.01
N LEU A 58 10.93 -7.59 1.03
CA LEU A 58 12.13 -6.77 1.01
C LEU A 58 13.24 -7.68 0.49
N GLU A 59 13.74 -7.41 -0.72
CA GLU A 59 14.74 -8.27 -1.32
C GLU A 59 15.91 -8.34 -0.33
N ARG A 60 16.37 -9.55 -0.05
CA ARG A 60 17.40 -9.77 0.97
C ARG A 60 18.57 -8.80 0.70
N PRO A 61 18.93 -7.94 1.67
CA PRO A 61 20.03 -7.02 1.50
C PRO A 61 21.31 -7.77 1.12
N VAL A 62 22.15 -7.16 0.29
CA VAL A 62 23.51 -7.67 0.09
C VAL A 62 24.34 -7.50 1.37
N LYS A 63 25.39 -8.31 1.57
CA LYS A 63 26.25 -8.22 2.77
C LYS A 63 26.85 -6.82 3.01
N SER A 64 27.01 -6.04 1.96
CA SER A 64 27.53 -4.66 1.98
C SER A 64 26.45 -3.59 2.21
N ALA A 65 25.18 -3.97 2.35
CA ALA A 65 24.08 -3.05 2.62
C ALA A 65 24.19 -2.41 4.01
N SER A 66 23.47 -1.33 4.23
CA SER A 66 23.49 -0.59 5.50
C SER A 66 22.81 -1.37 6.63
N LYS A 67 23.19 -1.09 7.89
CA LYS A 67 22.50 -1.67 9.07
C LYS A 67 21.00 -1.41 9.05
N ALA A 68 20.57 -0.22 8.62
CA ALA A 68 19.15 0.13 8.51
C ALA A 68 18.39 -0.78 7.53
N ASP A 69 19.03 -1.14 6.41
CA ASP A 69 18.46 -2.02 5.39
C ASP A 69 18.32 -3.45 5.92
N TRP A 70 19.37 -3.94 6.62
CA TRP A 70 19.34 -5.20 7.35
C TRP A 70 18.29 -5.23 8.46
N LYS A 71 18.15 -4.16 9.24
CA LYS A 71 17.11 -4.05 10.28
C LYS A 71 15.71 -4.16 9.67
N ALA A 72 15.42 -3.40 8.62
CA ALA A 72 14.13 -3.44 7.96
C ALA A 72 13.81 -4.84 7.42
N TYR A 73 14.80 -5.50 6.81
CA TYR A 73 14.65 -6.87 6.32
C TYR A 73 14.35 -7.88 7.44
N VAL A 74 15.13 -7.89 8.52
CA VAL A 74 14.94 -8.88 9.59
C VAL A 74 13.65 -8.63 10.39
N ILE A 75 13.24 -7.37 10.55
CA ILE A 75 11.95 -7.02 11.16
C ILE A 75 10.80 -7.55 10.29
N SER A 76 10.92 -7.42 8.97
CA SER A 76 9.97 -8.01 8.02
C SER A 76 9.96 -9.55 8.05
N GLN A 77 11.08 -10.20 8.42
CA GLN A 77 11.15 -11.65 8.67
C GLN A 77 10.58 -12.07 10.04
N GLY A 78 10.11 -11.12 10.86
CA GLY A 78 9.54 -11.40 12.18
C GLY A 78 10.53 -11.31 13.35
N MET A 79 11.74 -10.77 13.12
CA MET A 79 12.67 -10.42 14.20
C MET A 79 12.18 -9.16 14.93
N ASP A 80 12.33 -9.14 16.25
CA ASP A 80 11.96 -7.97 17.06
C ASP A 80 12.90 -6.78 16.77
N ASP A 81 12.36 -5.56 16.71
CA ASP A 81 13.15 -4.34 16.45
C ASP A 81 14.24 -4.13 17.49
N GLU A 82 13.99 -4.41 18.77
CA GLU A 82 15.00 -4.22 19.81
C GLU A 82 16.17 -5.20 19.63
N VAL A 83 15.88 -6.39 19.13
CA VAL A 83 16.89 -7.42 18.83
C VAL A 83 17.66 -7.04 17.56
N ALA A 84 16.95 -6.58 16.52
CA ALA A 84 17.56 -6.10 15.28
C ALA A 84 18.43 -4.85 15.51
N ASP A 85 18.06 -3.99 16.46
CA ASP A 85 18.85 -2.81 16.83
C ASP A 85 20.11 -3.16 17.59
N LYS A 86 20.04 -4.15 18.49
CA LYS A 86 21.19 -4.63 19.26
C LYS A 86 22.19 -5.40 18.39
N ALA A 87 21.70 -6.13 17.40
CA ALA A 87 22.55 -6.84 16.45
C ALA A 87 23.33 -5.87 15.55
N THR A 88 24.55 -6.24 15.20
CA THR A 88 25.33 -5.51 14.19
C THR A 88 24.88 -5.88 12.78
N ARG A 89 25.15 -5.01 11.80
CA ARG A 89 24.93 -5.33 10.38
C ARG A 89 25.55 -6.67 10.00
N ASP A 90 26.73 -6.97 10.50
CA ASP A 90 27.47 -8.19 10.18
C ASP A 90 26.80 -9.44 10.75
N GLU A 91 26.29 -9.37 11.99
CA GLU A 91 25.50 -10.46 12.58
C GLU A 91 24.17 -10.66 11.86
N LEU A 92 23.47 -9.58 11.52
CA LEU A 92 22.24 -9.65 10.73
C LEU A 92 22.50 -10.25 9.35
N ALA A 93 23.60 -9.86 8.69
CA ALA A 93 24.00 -10.44 7.43
C ALA A 93 24.38 -11.92 7.58
N ALA A 94 25.16 -12.30 8.60
CA ALA A 94 25.58 -13.68 8.82
C ALA A 94 24.38 -14.62 9.01
N LEU A 95 23.34 -14.20 9.74
CA LEU A 95 22.13 -14.99 9.97
C LEU A 95 21.36 -15.33 8.67
N TYR A 96 21.47 -14.52 7.63
CA TYR A 96 20.63 -14.62 6.41
C TYR A 96 21.42 -14.74 5.08
N VAL A 97 22.73 -14.45 5.06
CA VAL A 97 23.62 -14.53 3.88
C VAL A 97 24.46 -15.81 3.88
N ASP A 98 24.85 -16.34 5.03
CA ASP A 98 25.76 -17.50 5.16
C ASP A 98 25.21 -18.79 4.51
N GLY A 99 23.92 -18.82 4.18
CA GLY A 99 23.27 -19.94 3.48
C GLY A 99 23.36 -19.93 1.95
N GLY A 100 24.09 -19.01 1.31
CA GLY A 100 24.18 -19.05 -0.15
C GLY A 100 25.28 -18.21 -0.76
N GLU A 101 26.49 -18.79 -0.87
CA GLU A 101 27.23 -18.98 -2.14
C GLU A 101 28.17 -20.22 -1.98
N SER A 102 27.93 -21.24 -2.81
CA SER A 102 28.98 -22.12 -3.34
C SER A 102 29.46 -21.55 -4.67
#